data_AF-W1UU92-F1
#
_entry.id   AF-W1UU92-F1
#
_cell.length_a   1.000
_cell.length_b   1.000
_cell.length_c   1.000
_cell.angle_alpha   90.00
_cell.angle_beta   90.00
_cell.angle_gamma   90.00
#
_symmetry.space_group_name_H-M   'P 1'
#
loop_
_entity.id
_entity.type
_entity.pdbx_description
1 polymer ?
#
loop_
_entity_poly.entity_id
_entity_poly.type
_entity_poly.pdbx_seq_one_letter_code
_entity_poly.pdbx_strand_id
1 'polypeptide(L)'
;MKGTNYVIGLFVYIASILLPIIVSSKAISYTHIALYAVFSLIIIAGATIDMHYYILPDEGALALVIGGIIYSYINDQSMLVTLLSVISVGTITYGLRLISHKGFGIGDIKWFSAIAIWLTPWEIICFFYVTFCVGSLYLLLTGYRNRYIPFGPFLCFGGWCALHGGSYMEVLYQWLRCNL
;
A
#
# COMPACT_ATOMS: atom_id res chain seq x y z
N MET A 1 -27.42 -3.32 13.30
CA MET A 1 -26.02 -2.83 13.35
C MET A 1 -25.23 -2.99 12.04
N LYS A 2 -25.77 -3.58 10.95
CA LYS A 2 -25.08 -3.61 9.63
C LYS A 2 -25.00 -2.24 8.94
N GLY A 3 -26.01 -1.38 9.11
CA GLY A 3 -26.09 -0.06 8.45
C GLY A 3 -24.93 0.90 8.77
N THR A 4 -24.48 0.95 10.02
CA THR A 4 -23.36 1.80 10.46
C THR A 4 -22.05 1.45 9.75
N ASN A 5 -21.78 0.16 9.52
CA ASN A 5 -20.54 -0.27 8.85
C ASN A 5 -20.49 0.16 7.37
N TYR A 6 -21.64 0.18 6.69
CA TYR A 6 -21.72 0.67 5.30
C TYR A 6 -21.52 2.18 5.21
N VAL A 7 -22.05 2.94 6.17
CA VAL A 7 -21.88 4.40 6.22
C VAL A 7 -20.41 4.77 6.49
N ILE A 8 -19.74 4.05 7.39
CA ILE A 8 -18.30 4.24 7.66
C ILE A 8 -17.49 3.87 6.41
N GLY A 9 -17.77 2.75 5.76
CA GLY A 9 -17.09 2.35 4.52
C GLY A 9 -17.27 3.36 3.39
N LEU A 10 -18.48 3.90 3.23
CA LEU A 10 -18.79 4.95 2.25
C LEU A 10 -18.03 6.24 2.56
N PHE A 11 -17.98 6.65 3.83
CA PHE A 11 -17.23 7.83 4.24
C PHE A 11 -15.73 7.69 3.99
N VAL A 12 -15.16 6.51 4.28
CA VAL A 12 -13.75 6.20 3.98
C VAL A 12 -13.48 6.24 2.47
N TYR A 13 -14.39 5.70 1.65
CA TYR A 13 -14.32 5.77 0.18
C TYR A 13 -14.40 7.21 -0.35
N ILE A 14 -15.24 8.04 0.25
CA ILE A 14 -15.35 9.45 -0.13
C ILE A 14 -14.10 10.21 0.30
N ALA A 15 -13.62 9.99 1.52
CA ALA A 15 -12.40 10.61 2.04
C ALA A 15 -11.16 10.22 1.20
N SER A 16 -11.09 8.99 0.72
CA SER A 16 -9.99 8.52 -0.14
C SER A 16 -9.93 9.23 -1.50
N ILE A 17 -11.08 9.71 -2.00
CA ILE A 17 -11.13 10.52 -3.21
C ILE A 17 -10.87 12.00 -2.89
N LEU A 18 -11.42 12.50 -1.78
CA LEU A 18 -11.35 13.92 -1.43
C LEU A 18 -9.97 14.35 -0.90
N LEU A 19 -9.26 13.50 -0.16
CA LEU A 19 -7.95 13.85 0.41
C LEU A 19 -6.91 14.21 -0.66
N PRO A 20 -6.72 13.41 -1.73
CA PRO A 20 -5.84 13.77 -2.85
C PRO A 20 -6.24 15.09 -3.53
N ILE A 21 -7.55 15.36 -3.65
CA ILE A 21 -8.08 16.58 -4.26
C ILE A 21 -7.80 17.81 -3.37
N ILE A 22 -7.94 17.67 -2.05
CA ILE A 22 -7.73 18.77 -1.08
C ILE A 22 -6.24 19.12 -0.95
N VAL A 23 -5.35 18.12 -1.00
CA VAL A 23 -3.89 18.32 -0.97
C VAL A 23 -3.37 18.88 -2.30
N SER A 24 -4.19 18.86 -3.37
CA SER A 24 -3.85 19.44 -4.65
C SER A 24 -3.80 20.97 -4.59
N SER A 25 -2.62 21.51 -4.25
CA SER A 25 -2.23 22.82 -4.74
C SER A 25 -2.16 22.79 -6.28
N LYS A 26 -2.24 23.95 -6.96
CA LYS A 26 -2.18 24.11 -8.43
C LYS A 26 -0.98 23.43 -9.14
N ALA A 27 -0.07 22.79 -8.40
CA ALA A 27 1.11 22.10 -8.89
C ALA A 27 0.87 20.65 -9.36
N ILE A 28 -0.21 19.98 -8.94
CA ILE A 28 -0.47 18.57 -9.27
C ILE A 28 -1.44 18.46 -10.47
N SER A 29 -1.04 17.72 -11.51
CA SER A 29 -1.87 17.50 -12.70
C SER A 29 -3.13 16.70 -12.36
N TYR A 30 -4.25 16.98 -13.04
CA TYR A 30 -5.51 16.23 -12.89
C TYR A 30 -5.33 14.71 -13.12
N THR A 31 -4.36 14.33 -13.95
CA THR A 31 -3.99 12.93 -14.19
C THR A 31 -3.48 12.23 -12.94
N HIS A 32 -2.65 12.89 -12.13
CA HIS A 32 -2.11 12.36 -10.88
C HIS A 32 -3.20 12.19 -9.84
N ILE A 33 -4.11 13.15 -9.73
CA ILE A 33 -5.27 13.06 -8.82
C ILE A 33 -6.12 11.85 -9.17
N ALA A 34 -6.42 11.64 -10.46
CA ALA A 34 -7.19 10.49 -10.91
C ALA A 34 -6.48 9.17 -10.60
N LEU A 35 -5.18 9.09 -10.85
CA LEU A 35 -4.37 7.89 -10.55
C LEU A 35 -4.30 7.59 -9.05
N TYR A 36 -4.08 8.60 -8.21
CA TYR A 36 -4.11 8.44 -6.76
C TYR A 36 -5.49 8.00 -6.29
N ALA A 37 -6.58 8.60 -6.80
CA ALA A 37 -7.93 8.16 -6.47
C ALA A 37 -8.18 6.70 -6.90
N VAL A 38 -7.76 6.29 -8.10
CA VAL A 38 -7.92 4.90 -8.55
C VAL A 38 -7.13 3.94 -7.67
N PHE A 39 -5.85 4.22 -7.40
CA PHE A 39 -5.01 3.43 -6.50
C PHE A 39 -5.69 3.24 -5.14
N SER A 40 -6.12 4.36 -4.57
CA SER A 40 -6.82 4.50 -3.30
C SER A 40 -8.08 3.63 -3.20
N LEU A 41 -8.92 3.66 -4.24
CA LEU A 41 -10.13 2.84 -4.29
C LEU A 41 -9.81 1.35 -4.33
N ILE A 42 -8.80 0.96 -5.13
CA ILE A 42 -8.41 -0.45 -5.26
C ILE A 42 -7.86 -1.00 -3.93
N ILE A 43 -7.01 -0.25 -3.23
CA ILE A 43 -6.46 -0.71 -1.95
C ILE A 43 -7.50 -0.75 -0.83
N ILE A 44 -8.50 0.15 -0.83
CA ILE A 44 -9.62 0.05 0.12
C ILE A 44 -10.52 -1.14 -0.22
N ALA A 45 -10.79 -1.39 -1.51
CA ALA A 45 -11.50 -2.59 -1.95
C ALA A 45 -10.75 -3.86 -1.52
N GLY A 46 -9.44 -3.93 -1.75
CA GLY A 46 -8.59 -5.05 -1.33
C GLY A 46 -8.62 -5.27 0.18
N ALA A 47 -8.43 -4.22 0.96
CA ALA A 47 -8.48 -4.29 2.43
C ALA A 47 -9.84 -4.80 2.94
N THR A 48 -10.94 -4.28 2.39
CA THR A 48 -12.29 -4.68 2.82
C THR A 48 -12.62 -6.13 2.43
N ILE A 49 -12.22 -6.56 1.23
CA ILE A 49 -12.39 -7.96 0.81
C ILE A 49 -11.54 -8.87 1.70
N ASP A 50 -10.29 -8.52 2.00
CA ASP A 50 -9.42 -9.33 2.85
C ASP A 50 -9.96 -9.44 4.29
N MET A 51 -10.52 -8.35 4.86
CA MET A 51 -11.14 -8.41 6.19
C MET A 51 -12.34 -9.37 6.27
N HIS A 52 -13.07 -9.56 5.17
CA HIS A 52 -14.27 -10.39 5.15
C HIS A 52 -14.00 -11.82 4.66
N TYR A 53 -13.08 -11.99 3.71
CA TYR A 53 -12.89 -13.23 2.98
C TYR A 53 -11.46 -13.79 3.07
N TYR A 54 -10.52 -13.08 3.71
CA TYR A 54 -9.11 -13.49 3.85
C TYR A 54 -8.39 -13.76 2.51
N ILE A 55 -8.86 -13.10 1.45
CA ILE A 55 -8.33 -13.24 0.10
C ILE A 55 -8.16 -11.84 -0.48
N LEU A 56 -7.00 -11.61 -1.08
CA LEU A 56 -6.73 -10.45 -1.93
C LEU A 56 -6.96 -10.83 -3.40
N PRO A 57 -7.86 -10.15 -4.13
CA PRO A 57 -8.24 -10.55 -5.49
C PRO A 57 -7.10 -10.30 -6.48
N ASP A 58 -6.96 -11.22 -7.43
CA ASP A 58 -5.93 -11.13 -8.47
C ASP A 58 -6.23 -10.01 -9.47
N GLU A 59 -7.52 -9.71 -9.69
CA GLU A 59 -7.99 -8.61 -10.53
C GLU A 59 -7.55 -7.25 -9.97
N GLY A 60 -7.57 -7.10 -8.63
CA GLY A 60 -7.11 -5.89 -7.97
C GLY A 60 -5.60 -5.71 -8.09
N ALA A 61 -4.82 -6.78 -7.93
CA ALA A 61 -3.37 -6.74 -8.19
C ALA A 61 -3.06 -6.37 -9.64
N LEU A 62 -3.79 -6.93 -10.61
CA LEU A 62 -3.61 -6.63 -12.03
C LEU A 62 -3.95 -5.17 -12.34
N ALA A 63 -5.04 -4.64 -11.78
CA ALA A 63 -5.41 -3.24 -11.91
C ALA A 63 -4.33 -2.31 -11.33
N LEU A 64 -3.74 -2.66 -10.18
CA LEU A 64 -2.60 -1.94 -9.61
C LEU A 64 -1.38 -2.00 -10.53
N VAL A 65 -1.07 -3.14 -11.14
CA VAL A 65 0.05 -3.26 -12.09
C VAL A 65 -0.13 -2.31 -13.28
N ILE A 66 -1.31 -2.33 -13.91
CA ILE A 66 -1.59 -1.48 -15.08
C ILE A 66 -1.51 0.00 -14.69
N GLY A 67 -2.19 0.39 -13.61
CA GLY A 67 -2.17 1.79 -13.15
C GLY A 67 -0.76 2.23 -12.73
N GLY A 68 0.02 1.35 -12.14
CA GLY A 68 1.39 1.63 -11.69
C GLY A 68 2.35 1.84 -12.85
N ILE A 69 2.23 1.05 -13.93
CA ILE A 69 3.04 1.26 -15.14
C ILE A 69 2.70 2.62 -15.77
N ILE A 70 1.41 2.97 -15.86
CA ILE A 70 0.97 4.28 -16.36
C ILE A 70 1.52 5.40 -15.46
N TYR A 71 1.43 5.25 -14.14
CA TYR A 71 1.96 6.20 -13.18
C TYR A 71 3.49 6.37 -13.30
N SER A 72 4.22 5.26 -13.39
CA SER A 72 5.67 5.24 -13.55
C SER A 72 6.10 5.95 -14.84
N TYR A 73 5.36 5.73 -15.94
CA TYR A 73 5.59 6.40 -17.22
C TYR A 73 5.33 7.91 -17.15
N ILE A 74 4.20 8.33 -16.55
CA ILE A 74 3.84 9.75 -16.43
C ILE A 74 4.82 10.54 -15.53
N ASN A 75 5.41 9.87 -14.54
CA ASN A 75 6.38 10.48 -13.62
C ASN A 75 7.84 10.31 -14.10
N ASP A 76 8.06 9.89 -15.34
CA ASP A 76 9.39 9.64 -15.92
C ASP A 76 10.29 8.75 -15.03
N GLN A 77 9.68 7.81 -14.31
CA GLN A 77 10.44 6.87 -13.50
C GLN A 77 11.20 5.88 -14.38
N SER A 78 12.41 5.53 -13.96
CA SER A 78 13.20 4.52 -14.66
C SER A 78 12.54 3.14 -14.53
N MET A 79 12.04 2.62 -15.64
CA MET A 79 11.41 1.29 -15.70
C MET A 79 12.33 0.18 -15.21
N LEU A 80 13.65 0.32 -15.42
CA LEU A 80 14.62 -0.63 -14.90
C LEU A 80 14.61 -0.62 -13.36
N VAL A 81 14.61 0.57 -12.74
CA VAL A 81 14.55 0.70 -11.28
C VAL A 81 13.22 0.16 -10.76
N THR A 82 12.10 0.48 -11.41
CA THR A 82 10.78 -0.04 -11.03
C THR A 82 10.74 -1.57 -11.11
N LEU A 83 11.28 -2.18 -12.16
CA LEU A 83 11.36 -3.64 -12.28
C LEU A 83 12.24 -4.27 -11.19
N LEU A 84 13.41 -3.68 -10.91
CA LEU A 84 14.28 -4.14 -9.82
C LEU A 84 13.60 -4.03 -8.46
N SER A 85 12.86 -2.94 -8.22
CA SER A 85 12.07 -2.74 -7.01
C SER A 85 11.02 -3.85 -6.85
N VAL A 86 10.25 -4.13 -7.90
CA VAL A 86 9.21 -5.18 -7.88
C VAL A 86 9.80 -6.56 -7.62
N ILE A 87 10.89 -6.91 -8.30
CA ILE A 87 11.59 -8.18 -8.12
C ILE A 87 12.14 -8.28 -6.69
N SER A 88 12.73 -7.21 -6.18
CA SER A 88 13.29 -7.17 -4.83
C SER A 88 12.19 -7.33 -3.77
N VAL A 89 11.11 -6.56 -3.86
CA VAL A 89 9.95 -6.64 -2.97
C VAL A 89 9.31 -8.04 -3.03
N GLY A 90 9.12 -8.58 -4.23
CA GLY A 90 8.59 -9.94 -4.40
C GLY A 90 9.49 -11.01 -3.81
N THR A 91 10.81 -10.89 -3.99
CA THR A 91 11.80 -11.84 -3.45
C THR A 91 11.85 -11.78 -1.93
N ILE A 92 11.86 -10.58 -1.34
CA ILE A 92 11.87 -10.39 0.11
C ILE A 92 10.59 -10.98 0.73
N THR A 93 9.42 -10.62 0.20
CA THR A 93 8.13 -11.11 0.73
C THR A 93 7.92 -12.60 0.51
N TYR A 94 8.42 -13.16 -0.60
CA TYR A 94 8.47 -14.61 -0.79
C TYR A 94 9.44 -15.29 0.18
N GLY A 95 10.60 -14.69 0.46
CA GLY A 95 11.51 -15.14 1.52
C GLY A 95 10.85 -15.18 2.89
N LEU A 96 10.09 -14.13 3.25
CA LEU A 96 9.29 -14.11 4.49
C LEU A 96 8.27 -15.24 4.53
N ARG A 97 7.64 -15.59 3.40
CA ARG A 97 6.75 -16.76 3.30
C ARG A 97 7.47 -18.08 3.57
N LEU A 98 8.70 -18.24 3.08
CA LEU A 98 9.49 -19.45 3.32
C LEU A 98 9.90 -19.57 4.79
N ILE A 99 10.40 -18.47 5.39
CA ILE A 99 10.82 -18.42 6.80
C ILE A 99 9.63 -18.66 7.74
N SER A 100 8.46 -18.14 7.39
CA SER A 100 7.22 -18.34 8.15
C SER A 100 6.53 -19.69 7.91
N HIS A 101 7.19 -20.66 7.27
CA HIS A 101 6.62 -21.98 6.94
C HIS A 101 5.26 -21.89 6.21
N LYS A 102 5.16 -21.00 5.21
CA LYS A 102 3.93 -20.71 4.43
C LYS A 102 2.84 -19.96 5.20
N GLY A 103 3.15 -19.37 6.35
CA GLY A 103 2.22 -18.53 7.12
C GLY A 103 1.82 -17.23 6.41
N PHE A 104 2.71 -16.66 5.60
CA PHE A 104 2.45 -15.43 4.83
C PHE A 104 1.73 -15.73 3.50
N GLY A 105 0.63 -15.05 3.16
CA GLY A 105 -0.23 -15.37 2.02
C GLY A 105 0.43 -15.13 0.65
N ILE A 106 0.06 -15.92 -0.38
CA ILE A 106 0.51 -15.66 -1.77
C ILE A 106 -0.14 -14.38 -2.31
N GLY A 107 -1.40 -14.13 -1.94
CA GLY A 107 -2.11 -12.89 -2.31
C GLY A 107 -1.36 -11.65 -1.81
N ASP A 108 -0.88 -11.68 -0.56
CA ASP A 108 -0.10 -10.59 0.01
C ASP A 108 1.16 -10.29 -0.82
N ILE A 109 1.92 -11.33 -1.21
CA ILE A 109 3.13 -11.18 -2.05
C ILE A 109 2.79 -10.49 -3.37
N LYS A 110 1.73 -10.94 -4.05
CA LYS A 110 1.28 -10.34 -5.32
C LYS A 110 0.95 -8.86 -5.15
N TRP A 111 0.23 -8.51 -4.08
CA TRP A 111 -0.17 -7.13 -3.80
C TRP A 111 1.01 -6.25 -3.35
N PHE A 112 1.96 -6.78 -2.57
CA PHE A 112 3.23 -6.10 -2.28
C PHE A 112 3.98 -5.73 -3.56
N SER A 113 4.14 -6.70 -4.47
CA SER A 113 4.79 -6.47 -5.75
C SER A 113 4.02 -5.49 -6.64
N ALA A 114 2.69 -5.57 -6.67
CA ALA A 114 1.86 -4.67 -7.47
C ALA A 114 1.92 -3.22 -6.96
N ILE A 115 1.87 -3.02 -5.63
CA ILE A 115 2.00 -1.69 -5.02
C ILE A 115 3.41 -1.13 -5.24
N ALA A 116 4.46 -1.96 -5.19
CA ALA A 116 5.83 -1.52 -5.40
C ALA A 116 6.08 -0.83 -6.75
N ILE A 117 5.25 -1.09 -7.77
CA ILE A 117 5.32 -0.42 -9.09
C ILE A 117 5.05 1.09 -8.96
N TRP A 118 4.20 1.48 -8.01
CA TRP A 118 3.80 2.87 -7.79
C TRP A 118 4.82 3.66 -6.97
N LEU A 119 5.76 2.97 -6.32
CA LEU A 119 6.60 3.54 -5.29
C LEU A 119 8.04 3.69 -5.76
N THR A 120 8.67 4.78 -5.35
CA THR A 120 10.12 4.94 -5.44
C THR A 120 10.84 3.98 -4.46
N PRO A 121 12.14 3.70 -4.66
CA PRO A 121 12.89 2.86 -3.72
C PRO A 121 12.81 3.34 -2.27
N TRP A 122 12.74 4.65 -2.05
CA TRP A 122 12.60 5.20 -0.71
C TRP A 122 11.19 4.99 -0.13
N GLU A 123 10.15 5.21 -0.93
CA GLU A 123 8.77 4.97 -0.52
C GLU A 123 8.51 3.50 -0.19
N ILE A 124 9.22 2.56 -0.83
CA ILE A 124 9.17 1.13 -0.49
C ILE A 124 9.66 0.87 0.94
N ILE A 125 10.69 1.58 1.42
CA ILE A 125 11.15 1.45 2.80
C ILE A 125 10.05 1.91 3.75
N CYS A 126 9.42 3.06 3.46
CA CYS A 126 8.28 3.56 4.22
C CYS A 126 7.12 2.55 4.21
N PHE A 127 6.81 1.99 3.04
CA PHE A 127 5.75 1.00 2.86
C PHE A 127 5.96 -0.23 3.76
N PHE A 128 7.15 -0.83 3.73
CA PHE A 128 7.49 -1.97 4.58
C PHE A 128 7.38 -1.58 6.06
N TYR A 129 7.99 -0.45 6.44
CA TYR A 129 8.00 0.00 7.82
C TYR A 129 6.59 0.18 8.38
N VAL A 130 5.74 0.97 7.71
CA VAL A 130 4.36 1.23 8.16
C VAL A 130 3.55 -0.07 8.20
N THR A 131 3.63 -0.89 7.15
CA THR A 131 2.88 -2.15 7.06
C THR A 131 3.20 -3.09 8.24
N PHE A 132 4.48 -3.34 8.50
CA PHE A 132 4.89 -4.25 9.56
C PHE A 132 4.73 -3.64 10.96
N CYS A 133 4.95 -2.34 11.13
CA CYS A 133 4.73 -1.68 12.42
C CYS A 133 3.25 -1.71 12.82
N VAL A 134 2.34 -1.38 11.91
CA VAL A 134 0.89 -1.39 12.21
C VAL A 134 0.40 -2.82 12.41
N GLY A 135 0.82 -3.77 11.57
CA GLY A 135 0.45 -5.18 11.72
C GLY A 135 0.96 -5.80 13.03
N SER A 136 2.21 -5.52 13.41
CA SER A 136 2.78 -6.01 14.68
C SER A 136 2.15 -5.36 15.90
N LEU A 137 1.87 -4.06 15.86
CA LEU A 137 1.14 -3.36 16.93
C LEU A 137 -0.26 -3.96 17.13
N TYR A 138 -0.97 -4.23 16.03
CA TYR A 138 -2.28 -4.89 16.10
C TYR A 138 -2.20 -6.29 16.74
N LEU A 139 -1.18 -7.08 16.37
CA LEU A 139 -0.95 -8.40 16.98
C LEU A 139 -0.68 -8.31 18.48
N LEU A 140 0.13 -7.35 18.91
CA LEU A 140 0.44 -7.11 20.33
C LEU A 140 -0.81 -6.74 21.12
N LEU A 141 -1.65 -5.84 20.58
CA LEU A 141 -2.86 -5.36 21.25
C LEU A 141 -3.98 -6.42 21.31
N THR A 142 -4.09 -7.27 20.29
CA THR A 142 -5.14 -8.31 20.22
C THR A 142 -4.74 -9.65 20.83
N GLY A 143 -3.47 -9.79 21.23
CA GLY A 143 -2.98 -10.88 22.08
C GLY A 143 -2.91 -12.25 21.41
N TYR A 144 -2.53 -12.32 20.13
CA TYR A 144 -2.40 -13.58 19.35
C TYR A 144 -3.63 -14.52 19.43
N ARG A 145 -4.82 -13.98 19.73
CA ARG A 145 -6.02 -14.79 20.00
C ARG A 145 -6.63 -15.41 18.75
N ASN A 146 -6.43 -14.81 17.58
CA ASN A 146 -6.94 -15.31 16.31
C ASN A 146 -5.86 -16.10 15.56
N ARG A 147 -6.20 -17.32 15.12
CA ARG A 147 -5.31 -18.17 14.30
C ARG A 147 -5.05 -17.59 12.91
N TYR A 148 -5.98 -16.80 12.39
CA TYR A 148 -5.89 -16.20 11.06
C TYR A 148 -6.21 -14.72 11.17
N ILE A 149 -5.26 -13.88 10.76
CA ILE A 149 -5.38 -12.43 10.77
C ILE A 149 -5.26 -11.95 9.33
N PRO A 150 -6.26 -11.22 8.81
CA PRO A 150 -6.18 -10.66 7.47
C PRO A 150 -5.07 -9.62 7.45
N PHE A 151 -4.02 -9.87 6.66
CA PHE A 151 -2.84 -8.98 6.58
C PHE A 151 -3.05 -7.85 5.57
N GLY A 152 -3.95 -8.04 4.60
CA GLY A 152 -4.27 -7.12 3.52
C GLY A 152 -4.61 -5.70 3.98
N PRO A 153 -5.37 -5.47 5.07
CA PRO A 153 -5.64 -4.12 5.56
C PRO A 153 -4.38 -3.35 5.96
N PHE A 154 -3.42 -4.01 6.62
CA PHE A 154 -2.17 -3.37 7.04
C PHE A 154 -1.27 -3.08 5.83
N LEU A 155 -1.23 -4.01 4.87
CA LEU A 155 -0.56 -3.84 3.59
C LEU A 155 -1.14 -2.66 2.81
N CYS A 156 -2.46 -2.60 2.67
CA CYS A 156 -3.13 -1.51 1.96
C CYS A 156 -2.92 -0.17 2.65
N PHE A 157 -2.95 -0.14 3.99
CA PHE A 157 -2.66 1.06 4.76
C PHE A 157 -1.22 1.55 4.58
N GLY A 158 -0.24 0.65 4.66
CA GLY A 158 1.15 1.01 4.40
C GLY A 158 1.39 1.51 2.98
N GLY A 159 0.74 0.88 1.98
CA GLY A 159 0.81 1.32 0.58
C GLY A 159 0.23 2.72 0.38
N TRP A 160 -0.90 3.02 1.03
CA TRP A 160 -1.47 4.36 1.05
C TRP A 160 -0.50 5.40 1.61
N CYS A 161 0.04 5.13 2.80
CA CYS A 161 0.94 6.03 3.50
C CYS A 161 2.24 6.25 2.72
N ALA A 162 2.78 5.21 2.08
CA ALA A 162 3.98 5.32 1.28
C ALA A 162 3.77 6.21 0.05
N LEU A 163 2.68 6.00 -0.70
CA LEU A 163 2.44 6.77 -1.93
C LEU A 163 2.17 8.26 -1.67
N HIS A 164 1.45 8.58 -0.59
CA HIS A 164 1.09 9.97 -0.27
C HIS A 164 2.09 10.67 0.66
N GLY A 165 2.83 9.89 1.45
CA GLY A 165 3.61 10.38 2.58
C GLY A 165 5.10 10.03 2.55
N GLY A 166 5.52 9.09 1.68
CA GLY A 166 6.86 8.53 1.73
C GLY A 166 7.97 9.51 1.34
N SER A 167 7.68 10.46 0.45
CA SER A 167 8.62 11.54 0.09
C SER A 167 8.95 12.46 1.28
N TYR A 168 7.97 12.77 2.14
CA TYR A 168 8.21 13.56 3.36
C TYR A 168 9.10 12.81 4.36
N MET A 169 8.96 11.49 4.44
CA MET A 169 9.85 10.65 5.26
C MET A 169 11.28 10.70 4.75
N GLU A 170 11.50 10.83 3.44
CA GLU A 170 12.83 10.99 2.85
C GLU A 170 13.50 12.27 3.32
N VAL A 171 12.80 13.39 3.16
CA VAL A 171 13.28 14.70 3.56
C VAL A 171 13.58 14.74 5.05
N LEU A 172 12.69 14.18 5.87
CA LEU A 172 12.89 14.11 7.32
C LEU A 172 14.11 13.27 7.69
N TYR A 173 14.29 12.11 7.05
CA TYR A 173 15.43 11.24 7.34
C TYR A 173 16.76 11.89 6.94
N GLN A 174 16.82 12.51 5.75
CA GLN A 174 18.00 13.24 5.31
C GLN A 174 18.32 14.41 6.24
N TRP A 175 17.30 15.15 6.66
CA TRP A 175 17.46 16.24 7.63
C TRP A 175 18.01 15.74 8.97
N LEU A 176 17.47 14.65 9.52
CA LEU A 176 17.97 14.05 10.76
C LEU A 176 19.42 13.60 10.63
N ARG A 177 19.79 12.97 9.51
CA ARG A 177 21.16 12.52 9.25
C ARG A 177 22.17 13.67 9.19
N CYS A 178 21.75 14.85 8.75
CA CYS A 178 22.63 16.02 8.65
C CYS A 178 22.76 16.81 9.96
N ASN A 179 21.84 16.65 10.92
CA ASN A 179 21.76 17.46 12.15
C ASN A 179 22.03 16.67 13.44
N LEU A 180 22.31 15.37 13.34
CA LEU A 180 22.76 14.48 14.42
C LEU A 180 24.19 14.02 14.16
#